data_AF-A0A2E9F9F6-F1
#
_entry.id   AF-A0A2E9F9F6-F1
#
_cell.length_a   1.000
_cell.length_b   1.000
_cell.length_c   1.000
_cell.angle_alpha   90.00
_cell.angle_beta   90.00
_cell.angle_gamma   90.00
#
_symmetry.space_group_name_H-M   'P 1'
#
loop_
_entity.id
_entity.type
_entity.pdbx_description
1 polymer ?
#
loop_
_entity_poly.entity_id
_entity_poly.type
_entity_poly.pdbx_seq_one_letter_code
_entity_poly.pdbx_strand_id
1 'polypeptide(L)'
;MSRKDAFLNITGQIICGSIIGFITSLVCYLLTYELFVKILVGNRIEHGLLIGLLTFISLAITYGCGIASMTECIRLIGKRFGKEIDRRNTFNGAFLGAPAVVVLILLLNISWDSLTDSLGQNMVSYSLHMFRPFAFIITFPLKTLLKTKFPVELLLILSAAIGAILGNKFGQSIEAKLQSSIVGGNSVEHTT
;
A
#
# COMPACT_ATOMS: atom_id res chain seq x y z
N MET A 1 16.25 21.40 -8.69
CA MET A 1 16.31 19.99 -9.12
C MET A 1 15.80 19.89 -10.55
N SER A 2 16.53 19.29 -11.49
CA SER A 2 16.06 19.15 -12.87
C SER A 2 14.90 18.15 -12.95
N ARG A 3 14.00 18.33 -13.93
CA ARG A 3 12.87 17.42 -14.18
C ARG A 3 13.35 15.97 -14.41
N LYS A 4 14.54 15.84 -15.01
CA LYS A 4 15.23 14.56 -15.24
C LYS A 4 15.67 13.90 -13.92
N ASP A 5 16.26 14.66 -13.01
CA ASP A 5 16.69 14.16 -11.70
C ASP A 5 15.50 13.71 -10.86
N ALA A 6 14.37 14.44 -10.95
CA ALA A 6 13.16 14.10 -10.22
C ALA A 6 12.57 12.76 -10.71
N PHE A 7 12.57 12.55 -12.02
CA PHE A 7 12.15 11.28 -12.63
C PHE A 7 13.09 10.13 -12.25
N LEU A 8 14.41 10.37 -12.31
CA LEU A 8 15.42 9.38 -11.92
C LEU A 8 15.28 8.97 -10.45
N ASN A 9 15.03 9.94 -9.57
CA ASN A 9 14.81 9.69 -8.14
C ASN A 9 13.57 8.82 -7.90
N ILE A 10 12.42 9.18 -8.47
CA ILE A 10 11.18 8.39 -8.32
C ILE A 10 11.36 6.98 -8.88
N THR A 11 11.94 6.86 -10.07
CA THR A 11 12.19 5.56 -10.71
C THR A 11 13.15 4.71 -9.88
N GLY A 12 14.22 5.31 -9.36
CA GLY A 12 15.18 4.64 -8.47
C GLY A 12 14.53 4.16 -7.17
N GLN A 13 13.67 4.99 -6.55
CA GLN A 13 12.91 4.61 -5.34
C GLN A 13 12.00 3.42 -5.59
N ILE A 14 11.27 3.41 -6.71
CA ILE A 14 10.37 2.32 -7.07
C ILE A 14 11.16 1.03 -7.30
N ILE A 15 12.18 1.07 -8.17
CA ILE A 15 12.95 -0.12 -8.54
C ILE A 15 13.68 -0.70 -7.32
N CYS A 16 14.47 0.12 -6.64
CA CYS A 16 15.30 -0.35 -5.53
C CYS A 16 14.45 -0.71 -4.30
N GLY A 17 13.42 0.08 -3.98
CA GLY A 17 12.49 -0.22 -2.90
C GLY A 17 11.75 -1.54 -3.12
N SER A 18 11.31 -1.80 -4.35
CA SER A 18 10.66 -3.07 -4.73
C SER A 18 11.60 -4.26 -4.59
N ILE A 19 12.83 -4.15 -5.09
CA ILE A 19 13.83 -5.24 -5.03
C ILE A 19 14.22 -5.55 -3.58
N ILE A 20 14.56 -4.53 -2.78
CA ILE A 20 14.97 -4.74 -1.39
C ILE A 20 13.81 -5.26 -0.54
N GLY A 21 12.61 -4.70 -0.73
CA GLY A 21 11.40 -5.17 -0.06
C GLY A 21 11.13 -6.64 -0.38
N PHE A 22 11.24 -7.03 -1.66
CA PHE A 22 11.07 -8.42 -2.08
C PHE A 22 12.11 -9.35 -1.47
N ILE A 23 13.40 -9.02 -1.55
CA ILE A 23 14.48 -9.85 -1.00
C ILE A 23 14.31 -10.02 0.51
N THR A 24 13.98 -8.93 1.22
CA THR A 24 13.81 -8.98 2.68
C THR A 24 12.59 -9.79 3.07
N SER A 25 11.45 -9.61 2.38
CA SER A 25 10.27 -10.47 2.58
C SER A 25 10.57 -11.93 2.26
N LEU A 26 11.34 -12.23 1.21
CA LEU A 26 11.72 -13.60 0.88
C LEU A 26 12.57 -14.24 1.98
N VAL A 27 13.56 -13.51 2.50
CA VAL A 27 14.40 -13.98 3.61
C VAL A 27 13.56 -14.17 4.88
N CYS A 28 12.70 -13.21 5.23
CA CYS A 28 11.79 -13.33 6.37
C CYS A 28 10.82 -14.50 6.22
N TYR A 29 10.30 -14.73 5.00
CA TYR A 29 9.45 -15.86 4.69
C TYR A 29 10.20 -17.19 4.88
N LEU A 30 11.42 -17.33 4.34
CA LEU A 30 12.20 -18.55 4.52
C LEU A 30 12.53 -18.80 5.99
N LEU A 31 12.91 -17.76 6.74
CA LEU A 31 13.17 -17.87 8.17
C LEU A 31 11.92 -18.26 8.95
N THR A 32 10.78 -17.60 8.70
CA THR A 32 9.51 -17.96 9.37
C THR A 32 9.03 -19.34 8.92
N TYR A 33 9.17 -19.72 7.66
CA TYR A 33 8.79 -21.05 7.18
C TYR A 33 9.63 -22.15 7.85
N GLU A 34 10.96 -22.01 7.84
CA GLU A 34 11.88 -22.97 8.48
C GLU A 34 11.69 -23.03 10.00
N LEU A 35 11.52 -21.88 10.68
CA LEU A 35 11.34 -21.84 12.13
C LEU A 35 9.93 -22.27 12.58
N PHE A 36 8.88 -21.91 11.86
CA PHE A 36 7.50 -22.17 12.31
C PHE A 36 6.93 -23.46 11.71
N VAL A 37 7.09 -23.71 10.41
CA VAL A 37 6.47 -24.89 9.78
C VAL A 37 7.20 -26.17 10.18
N LYS A 38 8.54 -26.20 10.19
CA LYS A 38 9.26 -27.42 10.58
C LYS A 38 9.24 -27.69 12.08
N ILE A 39 9.34 -26.66 12.94
CA ILE A 39 9.44 -26.88 14.40
C ILE A 39 8.06 -27.08 15.04
N LEU A 40 7.02 -26.34 14.64
CA LEU A 40 5.69 -26.47 15.24
C LEU A 40 4.79 -27.49 14.53
N VAL A 41 4.74 -27.54 13.20
CA VAL A 41 3.83 -28.47 12.48
C VAL A 41 4.41 -29.89 12.44
N GLY A 42 5.74 -30.04 12.51
CA GLY A 42 6.41 -31.33 12.64
C GLY A 42 6.11 -32.07 13.96
N ASN A 43 5.54 -31.38 14.97
CA ASN A 43 5.30 -31.96 16.28
C ASN A 43 3.88 -31.62 16.79
N ARG A 44 2.92 -32.51 16.46
CA ARG A 44 1.61 -32.65 17.14
C ARG A 44 0.78 -31.37 17.40
N ILE A 45 0.23 -30.74 16.37
CA ILE A 45 -0.80 -29.70 16.55
C ILE A 45 -2.11 -30.14 15.92
N GLU A 46 -3.06 -30.57 16.74
CA GLU A 46 -4.45 -30.91 16.35
C GLU A 46 -5.38 -29.68 16.31
N HIS A 47 -4.90 -28.48 16.68
CA HIS A 47 -5.73 -27.28 16.85
C HIS A 47 -5.52 -26.26 15.73
N GLY A 48 -6.52 -26.14 14.84
CA GLY A 48 -6.53 -25.19 13.72
C GLY A 48 -6.41 -23.71 14.13
N LEU A 49 -6.82 -23.35 15.35
CA LEU A 49 -6.67 -21.99 15.88
C LEU A 49 -5.20 -21.60 16.08
N LEU A 50 -4.37 -22.52 16.60
CA LEU A 50 -2.95 -22.27 16.83
C LEU A 50 -2.22 -22.10 15.49
N ILE A 51 -2.52 -22.96 14.51
CA ILE A 51 -1.98 -22.88 13.15
C ILE A 51 -2.36 -21.55 12.49
N GLY A 52 -3.63 -21.14 12.62
CA GLY A 52 -4.11 -19.85 12.10
C GLY A 52 -3.39 -18.66 12.74
N LEU A 53 -3.25 -18.64 14.07
CA LEU A 53 -2.54 -17.58 14.80
C LEU A 53 -1.08 -17.47 14.39
N LEU A 54 -0.37 -18.60 14.30
CA LEU A 54 1.02 -18.63 13.86
C LEU A 54 1.19 -18.17 12.42
N THR A 55 0.30 -18.58 11.53
CA THR A 55 0.29 -18.14 10.14
C THR A 55 0.09 -16.63 10.05
N PHE A 56 -0.81 -16.08 10.87
CA PHE A 56 -1.04 -14.64 10.96
C PHE A 56 0.20 -13.88 11.47
N ILE A 57 0.90 -14.41 12.49
CA ILE A 57 2.14 -13.83 13.00
C ILE A 57 3.24 -13.86 11.93
N SER A 58 3.41 -14.99 11.24
CA SER A 58 4.38 -15.12 10.14
C SER A 58 4.09 -14.14 9.00
N LEU A 59 2.81 -13.99 8.64
CA LEU A 59 2.38 -13.00 7.65
C LEU A 59 2.70 -11.58 8.12
N ALA A 60 2.37 -11.23 9.36
CA ALA A 60 2.61 -9.91 9.92
C ALA A 60 4.11 -9.55 9.94
N ILE A 61 4.97 -10.50 10.32
CA ILE A 61 6.43 -10.33 10.30
C ILE A 61 6.94 -10.16 8.87
N THR A 62 6.57 -11.06 7.97
CA THR A 62 7.05 -11.06 6.58
C THR A 62 6.63 -9.80 5.84
N TYR A 63 5.38 -9.40 6.01
CA TYR A 63 4.83 -8.18 5.42
C TYR A 63 5.46 -6.94 6.06
N GLY A 64 5.50 -6.88 7.40
CA GLY A 64 6.07 -5.75 8.15
C GLY A 64 7.54 -5.50 7.81
N CYS A 65 8.36 -6.55 7.74
CA CYS A 65 9.77 -6.45 7.35
C CYS A 65 9.94 -5.98 5.89
N GLY A 66 9.10 -6.47 4.97
CA GLY A 66 9.08 -6.01 3.58
C GLY A 66 8.79 -4.52 3.47
N ILE A 67 7.74 -4.05 4.15
CA ILE A 67 7.34 -2.64 4.15
C ILE A 67 8.39 -1.76 4.83
N ALA A 68 8.96 -2.19 5.95
CA ALA A 68 9.98 -1.44 6.68
C ALA A 68 11.27 -1.28 5.87
N SER A 69 11.77 -2.37 5.26
CA SER A 69 12.98 -2.35 4.43
C SER A 69 12.78 -1.51 3.15
N MET A 70 11.62 -1.64 2.50
CA MET A 70 11.25 -0.79 1.36
C MET A 70 11.21 0.69 1.74
N THR A 71 10.61 1.03 2.88
CA THR A 71 10.52 2.41 3.39
C THR A 71 11.90 3.02 3.61
N GLU A 72 12.80 2.30 4.27
CA GLU A 72 14.17 2.79 4.49
C GLU A 72 14.95 2.93 3.19
N CYS A 73 14.79 1.99 2.24
CA CYS A 73 15.41 2.09 0.93
C CYS A 73 14.98 3.36 0.18
N ILE A 74 13.67 3.62 0.12
CA ILE A 74 13.10 4.82 -0.52
C ILE A 74 13.65 6.09 0.13
N ARG A 75 13.76 6.09 1.47
CA ARG A 75 14.32 7.20 2.24
C ARG A 75 15.81 7.43 1.94
N LEU A 76 16.61 6.37 1.89
CA LEU A 76 18.04 6.45 1.53
C LEU A 76 18.26 7.01 0.13
N ILE A 77 17.46 6.58 -0.84
CA ILE A 77 17.52 7.10 -2.21
C ILE A 77 17.08 8.56 -2.24
N GLY A 78 16.00 8.91 -1.53
CA GLY A 78 15.55 10.30 -1.40
C GLY A 78 16.66 11.22 -0.87
N LYS A 79 17.34 10.79 0.20
CA LYS A 79 18.48 11.51 0.78
C LYS A 79 19.62 11.70 -0.21
N ARG A 80 19.95 10.69 -1.03
CA ARG A 80 20.97 10.80 -2.08
C ARG A 80 20.67 11.90 -3.09
N PHE A 81 19.39 12.19 -3.33
CA PHE A 81 18.93 13.28 -4.20
C PHE A 81 18.58 14.57 -3.44
N GLY A 82 19.00 14.71 -2.19
CA GLY A 82 18.79 15.92 -1.37
C GLY A 82 17.35 16.13 -0.92
N LYS A 83 16.52 15.07 -0.86
CA LYS A 83 15.15 15.15 -0.34
C LYS A 83 15.06 14.59 1.06
N GLU A 84 14.49 15.36 1.97
CA GLU A 84 13.99 14.84 3.23
C GLU A 84 12.67 14.09 3.00
N ILE A 85 12.65 12.85 3.44
CA ILE A 85 11.51 11.94 3.34
C ILE A 85 11.14 11.53 4.75
N ASP A 86 9.89 11.82 5.12
CA ASP A 86 9.38 11.46 6.42
C ASP A 86 9.14 9.95 6.50
N ARG A 87 9.69 9.33 7.55
CA ARG A 87 9.63 7.87 7.70
C ARG A 87 8.20 7.39 7.96
N ARG A 88 7.44 8.11 8.78
CA ARG A 88 6.11 7.69 9.21
C ARG A 88 5.12 7.72 8.05
N ASN A 89 5.09 8.82 7.30
CA ASN A 89 4.22 9.02 6.15
C ASN A 89 4.56 8.04 5.02
N THR A 90 5.86 7.79 4.79
CA THR A 90 6.32 6.80 3.82
C THR A 90 5.92 5.39 4.22
N PHE A 91 6.08 5.02 5.49
CA PHE A 91 5.68 3.70 6.00
C PHE A 91 4.16 3.48 5.89
N ASN A 92 3.36 4.47 6.32
CA ASN A 92 1.90 4.39 6.23
C ASN A 92 1.44 4.25 4.77
N GLY A 93 2.04 5.02 3.86
CA GLY A 93 1.76 4.91 2.45
C GLY A 93 2.12 3.54 1.88
N ALA A 94 3.29 3.00 2.24
CA ALA A 94 3.74 1.69 1.81
C ALA A 94 2.82 0.57 2.31
N PHE A 95 2.44 0.64 3.59
CA PHE A 95 1.53 -0.30 4.23
C PHE A 95 0.15 -0.34 3.58
N LEU A 96 -0.37 0.81 3.14
CA LEU A 96 -1.69 0.94 2.49
C LEU A 96 -1.66 0.60 0.99
N GLY A 97 -0.49 0.63 0.35
CA GLY A 97 -0.36 0.40 -1.09
C GLY A 97 -0.84 -0.98 -1.53
N ALA A 98 -0.36 -2.06 -0.90
CA ALA A 98 -0.77 -3.41 -1.27
C ALA A 98 -2.28 -3.68 -1.00
N PRO A 99 -2.84 -3.34 0.18
CA PRO A 99 -4.29 -3.44 0.42
C PRO A 99 -5.14 -2.66 -0.58
N ALA A 100 -4.70 -1.46 -1.01
CA ALA A 100 -5.42 -0.67 -2.00
C ALA A 100 -5.56 -1.43 -3.33
N VAL A 101 -4.49 -2.11 -3.79
CA VAL A 101 -4.57 -2.94 -5.00
C VAL A 101 -5.47 -4.14 -4.80
N VAL A 102 -5.45 -4.80 -3.65
CA VAL A 102 -6.39 -5.90 -3.35
C VAL A 102 -7.83 -5.43 -3.45
N VAL A 103 -8.16 -4.26 -2.89
CA VAL A 103 -9.49 -3.66 -2.99
C VAL A 103 -9.87 -3.37 -4.45
N LEU A 104 -8.93 -2.85 -5.26
CA LEU A 104 -9.17 -2.61 -6.68
C LEU A 104 -9.39 -3.91 -7.47
N ILE A 105 -8.67 -4.98 -7.14
CA ILE A 105 -8.89 -6.31 -7.73
C ILE A 105 -10.27 -6.85 -7.33
N LEU A 106 -10.68 -6.68 -6.08
CA LEU A 106 -12.02 -7.07 -5.62
C LEU A 106 -13.10 -6.28 -6.37
N LEU A 107 -12.96 -4.97 -6.49
CA LEU A 107 -13.87 -4.10 -7.25
C LEU A 107 -14.01 -4.53 -8.72
N LEU A 108 -12.94 -5.04 -9.34
CA LEU A 108 -12.97 -5.59 -10.70
C LEU A 108 -13.77 -6.88 -10.82
N ASN A 109 -13.73 -7.72 -9.77
CA ASN A 109 -14.34 -9.05 -9.77
C ASN A 109 -15.75 -9.07 -9.16
N ILE A 110 -16.25 -7.95 -8.64
CA ILE A 110 -17.63 -7.85 -8.16
C ILE A 110 -18.60 -7.95 -9.35
N SER A 111 -19.52 -8.91 -9.26
CA SER A 111 -20.68 -9.01 -10.12
C SER A 111 -21.71 -7.96 -9.71
N TRP A 112 -21.54 -6.74 -10.20
CA TRP A 112 -22.37 -5.58 -9.85
C TRP A 112 -23.87 -5.84 -10.03
N ASP A 113 -24.24 -6.54 -11.09
CA ASP A 113 -25.64 -6.86 -11.39
C ASP A 113 -26.24 -7.80 -10.32
N SER A 114 -25.50 -8.85 -9.92
CA SER A 114 -25.92 -9.73 -8.82
C SER A 114 -25.96 -9.03 -7.45
N LEU A 115 -25.10 -8.04 -7.24
CA LEU A 115 -25.05 -7.25 -6.01
C LEU A 115 -26.28 -6.34 -5.92
N THR A 116 -26.66 -5.69 -7.02
CA THR A 116 -27.85 -4.84 -7.09
C THR A 116 -29.15 -5.64 -7.02
N ASP A 117 -29.18 -6.83 -7.61
CA ASP A 117 -30.35 -7.72 -7.57
C ASP A 117 -30.59 -8.29 -6.16
N SER A 118 -29.50 -8.66 -5.45
CA SER A 118 -29.55 -9.15 -4.08
C SER A 118 -30.07 -8.11 -3.07
N LEU A 119 -29.79 -6.82 -3.30
CA LEU A 119 -30.19 -5.73 -2.42
C LEU A 119 -31.62 -5.20 -2.70
N GLY A 120 -32.28 -5.72 -3.75
CA GLY A 120 -33.61 -5.28 -4.19
C GLY A 120 -33.66 -3.85 -4.71
N GLN A 121 -34.86 -3.34 -5.01
CA GLN A 121 -35.09 -1.96 -5.45
C GLN A 121 -35.12 -0.97 -4.28
N ASN A 122 -34.01 -0.90 -3.53
CA ASN A 122 -33.85 0.02 -2.41
C ASN A 122 -32.92 1.19 -2.78
N MET A 123 -32.95 2.30 -2.02
CA MET A 123 -32.05 3.45 -2.23
C MET A 123 -30.56 3.05 -2.28
N VAL A 124 -30.19 1.98 -1.58
CA VAL A 124 -28.83 1.41 -1.58
C VAL A 124 -28.45 0.84 -2.95
N SER A 125 -29.38 0.16 -3.64
CA SER A 125 -29.17 -0.37 -5.00
C SER A 125 -28.99 0.75 -6.02
N TYR A 126 -29.78 1.82 -5.91
CA TYR A 126 -29.61 3.02 -6.75
C TYR A 126 -28.26 3.70 -6.53
N SER A 127 -27.82 3.80 -5.27
CA SER A 127 -26.51 4.37 -4.90
C SER A 127 -25.35 3.54 -5.45
N LEU A 128 -25.45 2.21 -5.38
CA LEU A 128 -24.47 1.29 -5.98
C LEU A 128 -24.43 1.42 -7.51
N HIS A 129 -25.59 1.59 -8.15
CA HIS A 129 -25.67 1.78 -9.59
C HIS A 129 -24.97 3.08 -10.03
N MET A 130 -25.12 4.16 -9.27
CA MET A 130 -24.38 5.41 -9.48
C MET A 130 -22.88 5.28 -9.21
N PHE A 131 -22.46 4.38 -8.31
CA PHE A 131 -21.05 4.16 -8.00
C PHE A 131 -20.31 3.33 -9.07
N ARG A 132 -21.03 2.45 -9.79
CA ARG A 132 -20.50 1.58 -10.87
C ARG A 132 -19.57 2.30 -11.86
N PRO A 133 -19.92 3.45 -12.47
CA PRO A 133 -19.02 4.15 -13.40
C PRO A 133 -17.73 4.63 -12.74
N PHE A 134 -17.77 5.09 -11.48
CA PHE A 134 -16.56 5.49 -10.75
C PHE A 134 -15.66 4.28 -10.48
N ALA A 135 -16.24 3.16 -10.04
CA ALA A 135 -15.50 1.91 -9.87
C ALA A 135 -14.82 1.48 -11.18
N PHE A 136 -15.51 1.60 -12.32
CA PHE A 136 -14.94 1.29 -13.63
C PHE A 136 -13.76 2.18 -14.00
N ILE A 137 -13.87 3.50 -13.80
CA ILE A 137 -12.80 4.46 -14.10
C ILE A 137 -11.56 4.18 -13.23
N ILE A 138 -11.76 3.99 -11.93
CA ILE A 138 -10.66 3.78 -10.98
C ILE A 138 -9.95 2.45 -11.25
N THR A 139 -10.70 1.41 -11.65
CA THR A 139 -10.14 0.07 -11.92
C THR A 139 -9.66 -0.12 -13.36
N PHE A 140 -9.95 0.79 -14.28
CA PHE A 140 -9.57 0.68 -15.69
C PHE A 140 -8.06 0.48 -15.94
N PRO A 141 -7.15 1.23 -15.28
CA PRO A 141 -5.71 1.01 -15.44
C PRO A 141 -5.30 -0.39 -15.00
N LEU A 142 -5.87 -0.86 -13.89
CA LEU A 142 -5.64 -2.19 -13.36
C LEU A 142 -6.17 -3.29 -14.30
N LYS A 143 -7.36 -3.11 -14.88
CA LYS A 143 -7.93 -4.03 -15.88
C LYS A 143 -7.02 -4.16 -17.09
N THR A 144 -6.40 -3.07 -17.52
CA THR A 144 -5.46 -3.05 -18.65
C THR A 144 -4.17 -3.80 -18.30
N LEU A 145 -3.61 -3.56 -17.12
CA LEU A 145 -2.45 -4.29 -16.60
C LEU A 145 -2.71 -5.80 -16.46
N LEU A 146 -3.84 -6.20 -15.88
CA LEU A 146 -4.18 -7.61 -15.71
C LEU A 146 -4.43 -8.33 -17.05
N LYS A 147 -4.95 -7.63 -18.07
CA LYS A 147 -5.06 -8.17 -19.44
C LYS A 147 -3.71 -8.55 -20.04
N THR A 148 -2.63 -7.88 -19.66
CA THR A 148 -1.27 -8.22 -20.10
C THR A 148 -0.66 -9.42 -19.36
N LYS A 149 -1.45 -10.11 -18.53
CA LYS A 149 -1.01 -11.20 -17.63
C LYS A 149 0.14 -10.77 -16.70
N PHE A 150 0.14 -9.50 -16.31
CA PHE A 150 1.11 -9.00 -15.36
C PHE A 150 0.92 -9.73 -14.01
N PRO A 151 1.99 -10.26 -13.41
CA PRO A 151 1.87 -11.04 -12.17
C PRO A 151 1.37 -10.16 -11.03
N VAL A 152 0.39 -10.68 -10.28
CA VAL A 152 -0.30 -9.95 -9.20
C VAL A 152 0.69 -9.62 -8.07
N GLU A 153 1.66 -10.49 -7.84
CA GLU A 153 2.71 -10.33 -6.85
C GLU A 153 3.54 -9.07 -7.13
N LEU A 154 3.96 -8.85 -8.39
CA LEU A 154 4.70 -7.65 -8.76
C LEU A 154 3.83 -6.40 -8.62
N LEU A 155 2.54 -6.51 -8.91
CA LEU A 155 1.61 -5.40 -8.77
C LEU A 155 1.47 -4.98 -7.31
N LEU A 156 1.40 -5.93 -6.37
CA LEU A 156 1.34 -5.66 -4.94
C LEU A 156 2.63 -4.98 -4.44
N ILE A 157 3.80 -5.47 -4.87
CA ILE A 157 5.11 -4.89 -4.52
C ILE A 157 5.25 -3.47 -5.07
N LEU A 158 4.91 -3.26 -6.34
CA LEU A 158 4.93 -1.94 -6.97
C LEU A 158 3.95 -0.98 -6.29
N SER A 159 2.77 -1.46 -5.90
CA SER A 159 1.79 -0.63 -5.20
C SER A 159 2.28 -0.19 -3.82
N ALA A 160 2.97 -1.05 -3.08
CA ALA A 160 3.61 -0.65 -1.83
C ALA A 160 4.65 0.45 -2.07
N ALA A 161 5.50 0.32 -3.10
CA ALA A 161 6.50 1.35 -3.41
C ALA A 161 5.86 2.68 -3.85
N ILE A 162 4.80 2.63 -4.67
CA ILE A 162 4.04 3.82 -5.10
C ILE A 162 3.33 4.45 -3.91
N GLY A 163 2.68 3.63 -3.08
CA GLY A 163 2.01 4.05 -1.86
C GLY A 163 2.96 4.78 -0.92
N ALA A 164 4.20 4.30 -0.77
CA ALA A 164 5.23 4.94 0.04
C ALA A 164 5.54 6.37 -0.43
N ILE A 165 5.73 6.55 -1.74
CA ILE A 165 6.05 7.84 -2.35
C ILE A 165 4.86 8.81 -2.22
N LEU A 166 3.64 8.31 -2.45
CA LEU A 166 2.41 9.09 -2.31
C LEU A 166 2.18 9.49 -0.85
N GLY A 167 2.37 8.57 0.10
CA GLY A 167 2.24 8.82 1.53
C GLY A 167 3.11 9.99 1.98
N ASN A 168 4.38 10.02 1.58
CA ASN A 168 5.26 11.15 1.87
C ASN A 168 4.77 12.48 1.26
N LYS A 169 4.33 12.47 0.00
CA LYS A 169 3.84 13.68 -0.70
C LYS A 169 2.57 14.23 -0.07
N PHE A 170 1.60 13.37 0.24
CA PHE A 170 0.36 13.77 0.88
C PHE A 170 0.61 14.26 2.32
N GLY A 171 1.47 13.58 3.07
CA GLY A 171 1.88 14.02 4.40
C GLY A 171 2.44 15.43 4.40
N GLN A 172 3.41 15.70 3.51
CA GLN A 172 3.98 17.04 3.33
C GLN A 172 2.93 18.09 2.94
N SER A 173 1.99 17.76 2.05
CA SER A 173 0.94 18.69 1.65
C SER A 173 -0.05 18.99 2.78
N ILE A 174 -0.36 18.00 3.63
CA ILE A 174 -1.26 18.19 4.78
C ILE A 174 -0.56 19.04 5.84
N GLU A 175 0.70 18.77 6.12
CA GLU A 175 1.49 19.52 7.10
C GLU A 175 1.67 20.99 6.67
N ALA A 176 1.98 21.24 5.39
CA ALA A 176 2.05 22.60 4.84
C ALA A 176 0.71 23.34 4.95
N LYS A 177 -0.41 22.67 4.65
CA LYS A 177 -1.75 23.25 4.83
C LYS A 177 -2.05 23.56 6.29
N LEU A 178 -1.74 22.66 7.21
CA LEU A 178 -1.95 22.86 8.64
C LEU A 178 -1.18 24.08 9.15
N GLN A 179 0.11 24.19 8.79
CA GLN A 179 0.95 25.33 9.17
C GLN A 179 0.41 26.64 8.62
N SER A 180 -0.04 26.67 7.36
CA SER A 180 -0.64 27.87 6.77
C SER A 180 -1.94 28.29 7.49
N SER A 181 -2.76 27.34 7.94
CA SER A 181 -3.98 27.62 8.69
C SER A 181 -3.70 28.15 10.10
N ILE A 182 -2.65 27.66 10.76
CA ILE A 182 -2.24 28.13 12.09
C ILE A 182 -1.68 29.56 12.01
N VAL A 183 -0.81 29.82 11.02
CA VAL A 183 -0.23 31.16 10.81
C VAL A 183 -1.29 32.16 10.38
N GLY A 184 -2.23 31.77 9.51
CA GLY A 184 -3.38 32.60 9.12
C GLY A 184 -4.36 32.85 10.26
N GLY A 185 -4.55 31.88 11.18
CA GLY A 185 -5.37 32.05 12.37
C GLY A 185 -4.80 33.05 13.37
N ASN A 186 -3.50 32.98 13.65
CA ASN A 186 -2.84 33.89 14.60
C ASN A 186 -2.75 35.35 14.09
N SER A 187 -2.84 35.60 12.78
CA SER A 187 -2.84 36.97 12.24
C SER A 187 -4.18 37.71 12.40
N VAL A 188 -5.27 37.00 12.72
CA VAL A 188 -6.60 37.62 12.88
C VAL A 188 -6.87 38.04 14.34
N GLU A 189 -6.23 37.39 15.32
CA GLU A 189 -6.45 37.68 16.76
C GLU A 189 -5.67 38.90 17.30
N HIS A 190 -4.82 39.56 16.51
CA HIS A 190 -4.03 40.71 16.97
C HIS A 190 -4.47 42.07 16.41
N THR A 191 -5.70 42.19 15.88
CA THR A 191 -6.23 43.47 15.34
C THR A 191 -7.50 44.00 16.04
N THR A 192 -7.74 43.62 17.29
CA THR A 192 -8.78 44.25 18.13
C THR A 192 -8.18 44.97 19.33
#